data_AF-A0A920TML3-F1
#
_entry.id   AF-A0A920TML3-F1
#
_cell.length_a   1.000
_cell.length_b   1.000
_cell.length_c   1.000
_cell.angle_alpha   90.00
_cell.angle_beta   90.00
_cell.angle_gamma   90.00
#
_symmetry.space_group_name_H-M   'P 1'
#
loop_
_entity.id
_entity.type
_entity.pdbx_description
1 polymer ?
#
loop_
_entity_poly.entity_id
_entity_poly.type
_entity_poly.pdbx_seq_one_letter_code
_entity_poly.pdbx_strand_id
1 'polypeptide(L)' 'MQTLEYSAPRIEIYSIDEAFLDLNGVSSCTELEQFGRECQEKVKCWTGMPVRVGIGPTKTLAKAASYGAKKYLPYRRCG' A
#
# COMPACT_ATOMS: atom_id res chain seq x y z
N MET A 1 -7.19 -12.83 3.03
CA MET A 1 -5.98 -11.97 3.05
C MET A 1 -5.70 -11.60 4.50
N GLN A 2 -5.03 -12.49 5.26
CA GLN A 2 -4.93 -12.40 6.73
C GLN A 2 -3.73 -11.56 7.21
N THR A 3 -2.85 -11.17 6.29
CA THR A 3 -1.54 -10.56 6.58
C THR A 3 -1.59 -9.05 6.85
N LEU A 4 -2.59 -8.35 6.30
CA LEU A 4 -2.69 -6.90 6.47
C LEU A 4 -3.30 -6.53 7.83
N GLU A 5 -4.15 -7.39 8.42
CA GLU A 5 -4.90 -7.11 9.65
C GLU A 5 -4.04 -6.67 10.85
N TYR A 6 -2.74 -7.02 10.86
CA TYR A 6 -1.81 -6.64 11.92
C TYR A 6 -1.12 -5.28 11.74
N SER A 7 -1.19 -4.66 10.55
CA SER A 7 -0.38 -3.46 10.24
C SER A 7 -1.14 -2.14 10.29
N ALA A 8 -2.47 -2.13 10.35
CA ALA A 8 -3.25 -0.90 10.47
C ALA A 8 -4.47 -1.07 11.41
N PRO A 9 -4.86 0.00 12.12
CA PRO A 9 -5.96 -0.03 13.09
C PRO A 9 -7.33 -0.31 12.46
N ARG A 10 -7.52 0.00 11.17
CA ARG A 10 -8.73 -0.36 10.40
C ARG A 10 -8.36 -0.72 8.97
N ILE A 11 -8.82 -1.89 8.53
CA ILE A 11 -8.62 -2.41 7.17
C ILE A 11 -9.97 -2.74 6.57
N GLU A 12 -10.20 -2.23 5.37
CA GLU A 12 -11.35 -2.58 4.54
C GLU A 12 -10.85 -3.44 3.38
N ILE A 13 -11.18 -4.74 3.41
CA ILE A 13 -10.86 -5.68 2.33
C ILE A 13 -11.93 -5.52 1.24
N TYR A 14 -11.52 -5.08 0.05
CA TYR A 14 -12.42 -4.87 -1.10
C TYR A 14 -12.46 -6.11 -2.01
N SER A 15 -11.36 -6.87 -2.07
CA SER A 15 -11.23 -8.14 -2.80
C SER A 15 -10.01 -8.92 -2.27
N ILE A 16 -9.73 -10.10 -2.85
CA ILE A 16 -8.56 -10.95 -2.49
C ILE A 16 -7.23 -10.18 -2.64
N ASP A 17 -7.14 -9.28 -3.63
CA ASP A 17 -5.92 -8.53 -3.96
C ASP A 17 -6.04 -7.00 -3.74
N GLU A 18 -7.18 -6.51 -3.22
CA GLU A 18 -7.40 -5.09 -2.97
C GLU A 18 -7.89 -4.85 -1.54
N ALA A 19 -7.15 -4.03 -0.80
CA ALA A 19 -7.52 -3.58 0.54
C ALA A 19 -7.23 -2.08 0.70
N PHE A 20 -8.05 -1.39 1.47
CA PHE A 20 -7.86 -0.01 1.88
C PHE A 20 -7.51 0.02 3.37
N LEU A 21 -6.49 0.78 3.73
CA LEU A 21 -6.05 0.96 5.09
C LEU A 21 -6.41 2.39 5.52
N ASP A 22 -7.02 2.53 6.69
CA ASP A 22 -7.16 3.85 7.32
C ASP A 22 -5.84 4.23 7.99
N LEU A 23 -5.25 5.33 7.54
CA LEU A 23 -3.96 5.84 8.03
C LEU A 23 -4.14 7.04 8.97
N ASN A 24 -5.37 7.35 9.40
CA ASN A 24 -5.60 8.39 10.40
C ASN A 24 -4.82 8.07 11.69
N GLY A 25 -3.94 9.00 12.09
CA GLY A 25 -3.04 8.84 13.24
C GLY A 25 -1.71 8.14 12.94
N VAL A 26 -1.57 7.43 11.81
CA VAL A 26 -0.29 6.84 11.39
C VAL A 26 0.69 7.93 10.97
N SER A 27 0.21 8.98 10.28
CA SER A 27 1.01 10.15 9.91
C SER A 27 1.58 10.92 11.10
N SER A 28 1.00 10.76 12.30
CA SER A 28 1.51 11.36 13.53
C SER A 28 2.66 10.56 14.16
N CYS A 29 2.77 9.27 13.82
CA CYS A 29 3.78 8.37 14.39
C CYS A 29 4.91 8.08 13.41
N THR A 30 4.67 8.10 12.10
CA THR A 30 5.65 7.73 11.07
C THR A 30 5.27 8.36 9.72
N GLU A 31 6.28 8.63 8.89
CA GLU A 31 6.08 9.07 7.52
C GLU A 31 5.27 8.04 6.72
N LEU A 32 4.20 8.51 6.06
CA LEU A 32 3.28 7.63 5.33
C LEU A 32 3.97 6.87 4.19
N GLU A 33 4.98 7.47 3.55
CA GLU A 33 5.78 6.79 2.53
C GLU A 33 6.53 5.58 3.11
N GLN A 34 7.17 5.76 4.26
CA GLN A 34 7.92 4.69 4.94
C GLN A 34 6.98 3.56 5.35
N PHE A 35 5.85 3.90 5.96
CA PHE A 35 4.81 2.93 6.30
C PHE A 35 4.32 2.14 5.08
N GLY A 36 4.10 2.83 3.95
CA GLY A 36 3.69 2.19 2.70
C GLY A 36 4.73 1.23 2.14
N ARG A 37 6.02 1.57 2.22
CA ARG A 37 7.14 0.70 1.81
C ARG A 37 7.24 -0.54 2.69
N GLU A 38 7.16 -0.38 4.01
CA GLU A 38 7.17 -1.51 4.95
C GLU A 38 5.99 -2.46 4.72
N CYS A 39 4.80 -1.91 4.45
CA CYS A 39 3.64 -2.73 4.11
C CYS A 39 3.87 -3.51 2.80
N GLN A 40 4.43 -2.87 1.78
CA GLN A 40 4.77 -3.52 0.52
C GLN A 40 5.78 -4.67 0.72
N GLU A 41 6.82 -4.45 1.51
CA GLU A 41 7.83 -5.46 1.82
C GLU A 41 7.26 -6.62 2.63
N LYS A 42 6.47 -6.33 3.67
CA LYS A 42 5.78 -7.35 4.47
C LYS A 42 4.88 -8.21 3.59
N VAL A 43 4.02 -7.61 2.78
CA VAL A 43 3.12 -8.38 1.91
C VAL A 43 3.94 -9.21 0.92
N LYS A 44 4.97 -8.64 0.29
CA LYS A 44 5.86 -9.39 -0.62
C LYS A 44 6.54 -10.57 0.08
N CYS A 45 6.99 -10.40 1.32
CA CYS A 45 7.66 -11.46 2.07
C CYS A 45 6.71 -12.61 2.44
N TRP A 46 5.46 -12.29 2.75
CA TRP A 46 4.46 -13.28 3.19
C TRP A 46 3.73 -13.97 2.04
N THR A 47 3.45 -13.26 0.95
CA THR A 47 2.69 -13.81 -0.20
C THR A 47 3.59 -14.19 -1.38
N GLY A 48 4.85 -13.72 -1.38
CA GLY A 48 5.76 -13.83 -2.53
C GLY A 48 5.39 -12.90 -3.70
N MET A 49 4.29 -12.16 -3.61
CA MET A 49 3.76 -11.35 -4.70
C MET A 49 4.02 -9.85 -4.47
N PRO A 50 4.55 -9.13 -5.46
CA PRO A 50 4.72 -7.69 -5.36
C PRO A 50 3.35 -6.99 -5.37
N VAL A 51 3.05 -6.25 -4.30
CA VAL A 51 1.83 -5.43 -4.22
C VAL A 51 2.12 -3.96 -4.51
N ARG A 52 1.08 -3.21 -4.85
CA ARG A 52 1.15 -1.76 -5.07
C ARG A 52 0.49 -1.04 -3.91
N VAL A 53 1.12 0.03 -3.42
CA VAL A 53 0.58 0.90 -2.37
C VAL A 53 0.43 2.29 -2.95
N GLY A 54 -0.76 2.88 -2.83
CA GLY A 54 -1.03 4.27 -3.16
C GLY A 54 -1.65 4.95 -1.95
N ILE A 55 -1.18 6.15 -1.63
CA ILE A 55 -1.60 6.91 -0.46
C ILE A 55 -2.25 8.20 -0.95
N GLY A 56 -3.40 8.54 -0.39
CA GLY A 56 -4.13 9.75 -0.73
C GLY A 56 -5.18 10.07 0.31
N PRO A 57 -5.69 11.32 0.34
CA PRO A 57 -6.64 11.76 1.36
C PRO A 57 -8.04 11.14 1.20
N THR A 58 -8.33 10.53 0.05
CA THR A 58 -9.57 9.77 -0.20
C THR A 58 -9.26 8.44 -0.88
N LYS A 59 -10.15 7.45 -0.74
CA LYS A 59 -10.02 6.12 -1.38
C LYS A 59 -9.80 6.24 -2.90
N THR A 60 -10.51 7.15 -3.55
CA THR A 60 -10.41 7.40 -5.00
C THR A 60 -9.02 7.96 -5.37
N LEU A 61 -8.51 8.93 -4.61
CA LEU A 61 -7.19 9.50 -4.85
C LEU A 61 -6.07 8.50 -4.54
N ALA A 62 -6.21 7.69 -3.49
CA ALA A 62 -5.28 6.61 -3.18
C ALA A 62 -5.22 5.56 -4.30
N LYS A 63 -6.38 5.20 -4.87
CA LYS A 63 -6.46 4.29 -6.03
C LYS A 63 -5.89 4.93 -7.30
N ALA A 64 -6.10 6.22 -7.51
CA ALA A 64 -5.48 6.95 -8.62
C ALA A 64 -3.95 7.03 -8.46
N ALA A 65 -3.44 7.23 -7.24
CA ALA A 65 -2.01 7.25 -6.95
C ALA A 65 -1.34 5.89 -7.19
N SER A 66 -1.97 4.79 -6.74
CA SER A 66 -1.45 3.44 -7.01
C SER A 66 -1.48 3.10 -8.51
N TYR A 67 -2.45 3.62 -9.25
CA TYR A 67 -2.51 3.52 -10.71
C TYR A 67 -1.46 4.41 -11.40
N GLY A 68 -1.23 5.62 -10.92
CA GLY A 68 -0.21 6.54 -11.42
C GLY A 68 1.20 5.97 -11.28
N ALA A 69 1.48 5.28 -10.16
CA ALA A 69 2.73 4.55 -9.96
C ALA A 69 2.97 3.52 -11.09
N LYS A 70 1.94 2.87 -11.62
CA LYS A 70 2.08 1.94 -12.76
C LYS A 70 2.46 2.66 -14.07
N LYS A 71 2.00 3.90 -14.26
CA LYS A 71 2.13 4.65 -15.52
C LYS A 71 3.39 5.51 -15.59
N TYR A 72 3.93 5.91 -14.44
CA TYR A 72 5.05 6.87 -14.36
C TYR A 72 6.27 6.38 -13.59
N LEU A 73 6.28 5.15 -13.03
CA LEU A 73 7.57 4.57 -12.60
C LEU A 73 8.43 4.34 -13.85
N PRO A 74 9.61 4.97 -13.95
CA PRO A 74 10.53 4.68 -15.03
C PRO A 74 10.91 3.21 -14.91
N TYR A 75 10.79 2.52 -16.04
CA TYR A 75 11.42 1.26 -16.37
C TYR A 75 12.75 1.10 -15.63
N ARG A 76 12.78 0.44 -14.47
CA ARG A 76 14.03 -0.10 -13.94
C ARG A 76 14.38 -1.26 -14.86
N ARG A 77 15.12 -0.96 -15.93
CA ARG A 77 15.93 -1.97 -16.63
C ARG A 77 16.72 -2.69 -15.54
N CYS A 78 16.66 -4.02 -15.53
CA CYS A 78 17.74 -4.80 -14.94
C CYS A 78 19.06 -4.24 -15.47
N GLY A 79 19.93 -3.81 -14.55
CA GLY A 79 21.36 -3.87 -14.78
C GLY A 79 21.85 -5.28 -14.48
#